data_AF-A0A238UQX3-F1
#
_entry.id   AF-A0A238UQX3-F1
#
_cell.length_a   1.000
_cell.length_b   1.000
_cell.length_c   1.000
_cell.angle_alpha   90.00
_cell.angle_beta   90.00
_cell.angle_gamma   90.00
#
_symmetry.space_group_name_H-M   'P 1'
#
loop_
_entity.id
_entity.type
_entity.pdbx_description
1 polymer ?
#
loop_
_entity_poly.entity_id
_entity_poly.type
_entity_poly.pdbx_seq_one_letter_code
_entity_poly.pdbx_strand_id
1 'polypeptide(L)'
;MNLSIYGCSSSKESLQSPVNIYVSSRIKNNDTIIVIANKINNNYAIELFKTRSLIPVTANTLENSILLEDPKFNEKYWSVMAKKYHNDKTNEIWLKNDFWNQNDFKNVKIKFIKEVDFLKPWIYDEYMTEKKAEVIVFAFSNPIFYENGGYAIFAKSETTTKKQFNEPTCIVIMKMENKKWKFVQEINDGNYY
;
A
#
# COMPACT_ATOMS: atom_id res chain seq x y z
N MET A 1 54.34 -10.84 1.06
CA MET A 1 53.07 -10.89 1.82
C MET A 1 52.03 -10.16 1.00
N ASN A 2 51.15 -10.88 0.29
CA ASN A 2 50.05 -10.26 -0.44
C ASN A 2 48.83 -10.20 0.48
N LEU A 3 48.48 -9.00 0.94
CA LEU A 3 47.21 -8.73 1.58
C LEU A 3 46.14 -8.64 0.48
N SER A 4 45.49 -9.77 0.20
CA SER A 4 44.25 -9.79 -0.58
C SER A 4 43.14 -9.16 0.26
N ILE A 5 42.74 -7.95 -0.11
CA ILE A 5 41.58 -7.25 0.41
C ILE A 5 40.35 -8.04 -0.07
N TYR A 6 39.71 -8.77 0.84
CA TYR A 6 38.41 -9.37 0.60
C TYR A 6 37.39 -8.23 0.43
N GLY A 7 37.11 -7.90 -0.84
CA GLY A 7 35.97 -7.07 -1.21
C GLY A 7 34.70 -7.78 -0.76
N CYS A 8 34.06 -7.25 0.28
CA CYS A 8 32.76 -7.67 0.72
C CYS A 8 31.76 -7.25 -0.37
N SER A 9 31.48 -8.12 -1.34
CA SER A 9 30.37 -7.92 -2.26
C SER A 9 29.08 -8.08 -1.46
N SER A 10 28.61 -6.98 -0.88
CA SER A 10 27.22 -6.90 -0.47
C SER A 10 26.39 -7.00 -1.76
N SER A 11 25.94 -8.21 -2.10
CA SER A 11 24.78 -8.34 -2.96
C SER A 11 23.67 -7.63 -2.19
N LYS A 12 23.36 -6.38 -2.57
CA LYS A 12 22.11 -5.74 -2.21
C LYS A 12 21.02 -6.60 -2.82
N GLU A 13 20.62 -7.64 -2.10
CA GLU A 13 19.35 -8.29 -2.33
C GLU A 13 18.32 -7.16 -2.27
N SER A 14 17.78 -6.78 -3.43
CA SER A 14 16.91 -5.61 -3.52
C SER A 14 15.68 -5.90 -2.68
N LEU A 15 15.56 -5.22 -1.55
CA LEU A 15 14.41 -5.37 -0.67
C LEU A 15 13.15 -5.04 -1.47
N GLN A 16 12.27 -6.03 -1.62
CA GLN A 16 11.01 -5.87 -2.35
C GLN A 16 10.14 -4.79 -1.69
N SER A 17 9.41 -4.03 -2.49
CA SER A 17 8.52 -2.99 -1.97
C SER A 17 7.43 -3.58 -1.05
N PRO A 18 7.07 -2.91 0.07
CA PRO A 18 5.96 -3.36 0.91
C PRO A 18 4.62 -3.39 0.16
N VAL A 19 4.41 -2.48 -0.80
CA VAL A 19 3.20 -2.45 -1.64
C VAL A 19 3.17 -3.68 -2.55
N ASN A 20 4.30 -4.00 -3.20
CA ASN A 20 4.38 -5.16 -4.08
C ASN A 20 4.18 -6.48 -3.33
N ILE A 21 4.76 -6.60 -2.13
CA ILE A 21 4.54 -7.75 -1.24
C ILE A 21 3.06 -7.86 -0.89
N TYR A 22 2.43 -6.75 -0.48
CA TYR A 22 1.03 -6.73 -0.13
C TYR A 22 0.14 -7.14 -1.32
N VAL A 23 0.30 -6.52 -2.48
CA VAL A 23 -0.46 -6.86 -3.70
C VAL A 23 -0.27 -8.33 -4.07
N SER A 24 0.97 -8.83 -4.03
CA SER A 24 1.27 -10.25 -4.33
C SER A 24 0.58 -11.22 -3.38
N SER A 25 0.30 -10.81 -2.13
CA SER A 25 -0.45 -11.63 -1.17
C SER A 25 -1.97 -11.64 -1.42
N ARG A 26 -2.49 -10.70 -2.22
CA ARG A 26 -3.93 -10.53 -2.49
C ARG A 26 -4.38 -11.14 -3.82
N ILE A 27 -3.44 -11.42 -4.72
CA ILE A 27 -3.73 -11.88 -6.08
C ILE A 27 -3.18 -13.28 -6.34
N LYS A 28 -3.74 -13.97 -7.33
CA LYS A 28 -3.31 -15.29 -7.79
C LYS A 28 -2.46 -15.18 -9.05
N ASN A 29 -1.68 -16.23 -9.32
CA ASN A 29 -1.00 -16.37 -10.62
C ASN A 29 -2.01 -16.28 -11.76
N ASN A 30 -1.64 -15.58 -12.82
CA ASN A 30 -2.45 -15.28 -14.01
C ASN A 30 -3.63 -14.32 -13.77
N ASP A 31 -3.70 -13.65 -12.62
CA ASP A 31 -4.65 -12.57 -12.45
C ASP A 31 -4.30 -11.37 -13.33
N THR A 32 -5.36 -10.69 -13.77
CA THR A 32 -5.29 -9.34 -14.32
C THR A 32 -5.77 -8.41 -13.23
N ILE A 33 -4.99 -7.37 -12.93
CA ILE A 33 -5.39 -6.28 -12.03
C ILE A 33 -5.14 -4.94 -12.69
N ILE A 34 -5.87 -3.94 -12.24
CA ILE A 34 -5.64 -2.54 -12.59
C ILE A 34 -5.06 -1.82 -11.38
N VAL A 35 -4.09 -0.96 -11.60
CA VAL A 35 -3.52 -0.07 -10.59
C VAL A 35 -3.70 1.36 -11.07
N ILE A 36 -4.36 2.20 -10.28
CA ILE A 36 -4.46 3.62 -10.53
C ILE A 36 -3.08 4.25 -10.35
N ALA A 37 -2.62 4.91 -11.40
CA ALA A 37 -1.28 5.46 -11.50
C ALA A 37 -1.10 6.68 -10.57
N ASN A 38 -2.15 7.47 -10.37
CA ASN A 38 -2.18 8.59 -9.44
C ASN A 38 -2.04 8.09 -8.00
N LYS A 39 -1.15 8.71 -7.22
CA LYS A 39 -1.00 8.34 -5.81
C LYS A 39 -2.06 8.97 -4.92
N ILE A 40 -2.56 8.18 -3.98
CA ILE A 40 -3.34 8.66 -2.85
C ILE A 40 -2.44 9.54 -1.98
N ASN A 41 -3.00 10.61 -1.41
CA ASN A 41 -2.28 11.47 -0.48
C ASN A 41 -1.87 10.69 0.79
N ASN A 42 -0.59 10.77 1.16
CA ASN A 42 -0.07 10.20 2.41
C ASN A 42 -0.76 10.76 3.67
N ASN A 43 -1.33 11.97 3.60
CA ASN A 43 -2.08 12.56 4.72
C ASN A 43 -3.20 11.63 5.20
N TYR A 44 -3.91 10.96 4.28
CA TYR A 44 -4.95 9.99 4.66
C TYR A 44 -4.37 8.90 5.57
N ALA A 45 -3.20 8.35 5.22
CA ALA A 45 -2.58 7.31 6.02
C ALA A 45 -2.08 7.80 7.39
N ILE A 46 -1.51 9.01 7.43
CA ILE A 46 -1.00 9.64 8.66
C ILE A 46 -2.14 9.91 9.65
N GLU A 47 -3.25 10.45 9.15
CA GLU A 47 -4.42 10.84 9.95
C GLU A 47 -5.19 9.61 10.42
N LEU A 48 -5.43 8.63 9.53
CA LEU A 48 -6.14 7.40 9.90
C LEU A 48 -5.34 6.59 10.92
N PHE A 49 -4.01 6.49 10.75
CA PHE A 49 -3.15 5.79 11.70
C PHE A 49 -3.22 6.42 13.10
N LYS A 50 -3.12 7.76 13.20
CA LYS A 50 -3.24 8.46 14.49
C LYS A 50 -4.62 8.27 15.10
N THR A 51 -5.67 8.51 14.31
CA THR A 51 -7.06 8.41 14.79
C THR A 51 -7.33 7.03 15.36
N ARG A 52 -7.05 5.97 14.59
CA ARG A 52 -7.33 4.59 14.99
C ARG A 52 -6.44 4.10 16.14
N SER A 53 -5.25 4.67 16.28
CA SER A 53 -4.35 4.37 17.41
C SER A 53 -4.82 4.92 18.75
N LEU A 54 -5.61 6.00 18.73
CA LEU A 54 -5.99 6.76 19.92
C LEU A 54 -7.42 6.47 20.38
N ILE A 55 -8.19 5.63 19.68
CA ILE A 55 -9.56 5.29 20.07
C ILE A 55 -9.51 4.48 21.38
N PRO A 56 -10.11 4.99 22.48
CA PRO A 56 -10.20 4.23 23.73
C PRO A 56 -11.18 3.06 23.58
N VAL A 57 -10.78 1.89 24.07
CA VAL A 57 -11.65 0.70 24.12
C VAL A 57 -12.74 0.95 25.14
N THR A 58 -13.98 1.12 24.66
CA THR A 58 -15.17 1.07 25.52
C THR A 58 -16.01 -0.14 25.14
N ALA A 59 -16.74 -0.72 26.11
CA ALA A 59 -17.51 -1.96 25.91
C ALA A 59 -18.51 -1.90 24.73
N ASN A 60 -18.92 -0.71 24.28
CA ASN A 60 -19.83 -0.49 23.15
C ASN A 60 -19.12 -0.24 21.80
N THR A 61 -17.78 -0.25 21.77
CA THR A 61 -16.97 -0.02 20.55
C THR A 61 -16.34 -1.30 19.98
N LEU A 62 -16.67 -2.45 20.56
CA LEU A 62 -16.12 -3.76 20.20
C LEU A 62 -16.44 -4.19 18.76
N GLU A 63 -17.56 -3.75 18.17
CA GLU A 63 -17.90 -4.13 16.80
C GLU A 63 -17.06 -3.41 15.71
N ASN A 64 -16.32 -2.34 16.05
CA ASN A 64 -15.58 -1.54 15.05
C ASN A 64 -14.18 -1.06 15.48
N SER A 65 -13.69 -1.47 16.66
CA SER A 65 -12.32 -1.16 17.11
C SER A 65 -11.40 -2.36 16.87
N ILE A 66 -10.85 -2.46 15.66
CA ILE A 66 -9.63 -3.26 15.46
C ILE A 66 -8.54 -2.55 16.26
N LEU A 67 -8.18 -3.11 17.41
CA LEU A 67 -7.10 -2.60 18.23
C LEU A 67 -5.79 -2.68 17.44
N LEU A 68 -5.11 -1.54 17.31
CA LEU A 68 -3.75 -1.49 16.83
C LEU A 68 -2.81 -2.07 17.90
N GLU A 69 -2.65 -3.40 17.90
CA GLU A 69 -1.69 -4.05 18.79
C GLU A 69 -0.24 -3.75 18.39
N ASP A 70 0.01 -3.64 17.07
CA ASP A 70 1.33 -3.38 16.48
C ASP A 70 1.20 -2.61 15.14
N PRO A 71 1.98 -1.54 14.89
CA PRO A 71 2.84 -0.82 15.84
C PRO A 71 2.03 -0.06 16.89
N LYS A 72 2.56 -0.04 18.12
CA LYS A 72 2.03 0.82 19.17
C LYS A 72 2.27 2.28 18.81
N PHE A 73 1.25 3.10 18.99
CA PHE A 73 1.39 4.52 18.72
C PHE A 73 2.34 5.21 19.70
N ASN A 74 3.19 6.03 19.12
CA ASN A 74 4.17 6.85 19.79
C ASN A 74 4.21 8.23 19.10
N GLU A 75 3.89 9.28 19.85
CA GLU A 75 3.77 10.65 19.33
C GLU A 75 5.07 11.16 18.71
N LYS A 76 6.24 10.75 19.25
CA LYS A 76 7.54 11.17 18.72
C LYS A 76 7.77 10.58 17.32
N TYR A 77 7.57 9.28 17.16
CA TYR A 77 7.70 8.64 15.83
C TYR A 77 6.63 9.14 14.87
N TRP A 78 5.40 9.39 15.35
CA TRP A 78 4.32 9.93 14.54
C TRP A 78 4.63 11.36 14.07
N SER A 79 5.20 12.20 14.93
CA SER A 79 5.59 13.56 14.56
C SER A 79 6.69 13.55 13.49
N VAL A 80 7.65 12.62 13.59
CA VAL A 80 8.71 12.45 12.59
C VAL A 80 8.15 11.98 11.25
N MET A 81 7.29 10.96 11.24
CA MET A 81 6.66 10.50 9.98
C MET A 81 5.79 11.61 9.39
N ALA A 82 4.97 12.30 10.20
CA ALA A 82 4.09 13.36 9.72
C ALA A 82 4.94 14.47 9.10
N LYS A 83 5.95 14.99 9.80
CA LYS A 83 6.82 16.04 9.24
C LYS A 83 7.49 15.64 7.91
N LYS A 84 7.86 14.37 7.75
CA LYS A 84 8.56 13.88 6.55
C LYS A 84 7.63 13.66 5.35
N TYR A 85 6.43 13.16 5.59
CA TYR A 85 5.53 12.66 4.53
C TYR A 85 4.23 13.46 4.39
N HIS A 86 3.95 14.39 5.29
CA HIS A 86 2.83 15.32 5.19
C HIS A 86 3.09 16.33 4.08
N ASN A 87 2.06 16.68 3.32
CA ASN A 87 2.12 17.49 2.09
C ASN A 87 2.71 16.76 0.87
N ASP A 88 2.55 15.44 0.80
CA ASP A 88 2.87 14.73 -0.43
C ASP A 88 1.94 15.17 -1.57
N LYS A 89 2.50 15.50 -2.75
CA LYS A 89 1.74 16.06 -3.87
C LYS A 89 0.90 14.97 -4.54
N THR A 90 -0.43 15.11 -4.55
CA THR A 90 -1.39 14.12 -5.07
C THR A 90 -1.29 13.82 -6.57
N ASN A 91 -0.63 14.68 -7.35
CA ASN A 91 -0.59 14.56 -8.81
C ASN A 91 0.55 13.67 -9.35
N GLU A 92 1.33 13.03 -8.48
CA GLU A 92 2.45 12.18 -8.92
C GLU A 92 2.00 10.77 -9.30
N ILE A 93 2.67 10.22 -10.32
CA ILE A 93 2.41 8.89 -10.85
C ILE A 93 3.39 7.88 -10.24
N TRP A 94 2.87 6.78 -9.70
CA TRP A 94 3.63 5.70 -9.05
C TRP A 94 4.62 4.96 -9.94
N LEU A 95 4.38 4.91 -11.25
CA LEU A 95 5.17 4.13 -12.22
C LEU A 95 6.67 4.45 -12.24
N LYS A 96 7.08 5.57 -11.64
CA LYS A 96 8.48 6.02 -11.60
C LYS A 96 9.07 6.05 -10.18
N ASN A 97 8.37 5.49 -9.20
CA ASN A 97 8.80 5.53 -7.80
C ASN A 97 9.56 4.26 -7.41
N ASP A 98 10.54 4.38 -6.52
CA ASP A 98 11.29 3.28 -5.90
C ASP A 98 10.40 2.27 -5.15
N PHE A 99 9.15 2.64 -4.88
CA PHE A 99 8.17 1.83 -4.16
C PHE A 99 7.28 0.95 -5.06
N TRP A 100 7.49 0.94 -6.38
CA TRP A 100 6.80 0.03 -7.27
C TRP A 100 7.75 -0.53 -8.33
N ASN A 101 7.77 -1.86 -8.45
CA ASN A 101 8.50 -2.55 -9.51
C ASN A 101 7.63 -3.64 -10.14
N GLN A 102 7.36 -3.55 -11.44
CA GLN A 102 6.53 -4.55 -12.12
C GLN A 102 7.23 -5.94 -12.19
N ASN A 103 8.56 -5.97 -12.16
CA ASN A 103 9.33 -7.22 -12.23
C ASN A 103 9.20 -8.09 -10.97
N ASP A 104 8.64 -7.53 -9.89
CA ASP A 104 8.38 -8.23 -8.64
C ASP A 104 7.20 -9.21 -8.74
N PHE A 105 6.39 -9.12 -9.80
CA PHE A 105 5.20 -9.94 -10.02
C PHE A 105 5.45 -10.99 -11.09
N LYS A 106 5.27 -12.26 -10.75
CA LYS A 106 5.37 -13.38 -11.70
C LYS A 106 4.01 -13.75 -12.24
N ASN A 107 3.87 -13.77 -13.57
CA ASN A 107 2.65 -14.21 -14.26
C ASN A 107 1.39 -13.43 -13.86
N VAL A 108 1.51 -12.15 -13.47
CA VAL A 108 0.37 -11.26 -13.22
C VAL A 108 0.34 -10.20 -14.32
N LYS A 109 -0.83 -9.95 -14.88
CA LYS A 109 -1.04 -8.85 -15.82
C LYS A 109 -1.46 -7.61 -15.04
N ILE A 110 -0.53 -6.69 -14.83
CA ILE A 110 -0.80 -5.41 -14.17
C ILE A 110 -0.97 -4.33 -15.23
N LYS A 111 -2.10 -3.62 -15.16
CA LYS A 111 -2.43 -2.50 -16.04
C LYS A 111 -2.44 -1.21 -15.24
N PHE A 112 -1.83 -0.16 -15.77
CA PHE A 112 -1.84 1.14 -15.15
C PHE A 112 -2.75 2.08 -15.92
N ILE A 113 -3.63 2.76 -15.21
CA ILE A 113 -4.51 3.77 -15.78
C ILE A 113 -4.40 5.04 -14.96
N LYS A 114 -4.70 6.20 -15.57
CA LYS A 114 -4.87 7.43 -14.81
C LYS A 114 -6.22 7.39 -14.10
N GLU A 115 -6.30 8.04 -12.95
CA GLU A 115 -7.55 8.15 -12.19
C GLU A 115 -8.69 8.76 -13.01
N VAL A 116 -8.40 9.76 -13.85
CA VAL A 116 -9.38 10.39 -14.75
C VAL A 116 -9.97 9.45 -15.80
N ASP A 117 -9.27 8.35 -16.09
CA ASP A 117 -9.75 7.32 -17.00
C ASP A 117 -10.51 6.22 -16.25
N PHE A 118 -10.49 6.23 -14.91
CA PHE A 118 -11.12 5.18 -14.10
C PHE A 118 -12.67 5.19 -14.20
N LEU A 119 -13.25 6.34 -14.53
CA LEU A 119 -14.71 6.49 -14.66
C LEU A 119 -15.21 6.17 -16.08
N LYS A 120 -14.35 5.68 -16.97
CA LYS A 120 -14.68 5.42 -18.38
C LYS A 120 -14.76 3.91 -18.63
N PRO A 121 -15.97 3.31 -18.68
CA PRO A 121 -16.12 1.85 -18.75
C PRO A 121 -15.39 1.20 -19.94
N TRP A 122 -15.37 1.86 -21.09
CA TRP A 122 -14.74 1.34 -22.31
C TRP A 122 -13.22 1.19 -22.24
N ILE A 123 -12.56 1.82 -21.25
CA ILE A 123 -11.12 1.61 -20.99
C ILE A 123 -10.85 0.16 -20.57
N TYR A 124 -11.87 -0.55 -20.05
CA TYR A 124 -11.71 -1.90 -19.49
C TYR A 124 -12.08 -3.03 -20.41
N ASP A 125 -12.70 -2.75 -21.55
CA ASP A 125 -13.25 -3.78 -22.43
C ASP A 125 -12.15 -4.75 -22.90
N GLU A 126 -10.93 -4.25 -23.10
CA GLU A 126 -9.77 -5.07 -23.43
C GLU A 126 -9.21 -5.90 -22.27
N TYR A 127 -9.65 -5.65 -21.03
CA TYR A 127 -9.22 -6.35 -19.81
C TYR A 127 -10.28 -7.30 -19.27
N MET A 128 -11.53 -7.13 -19.67
CA MET A 128 -12.60 -8.05 -19.37
C MET A 128 -12.48 -9.27 -20.28
N THR A 129 -12.61 -10.45 -19.70
CA THR A 129 -12.70 -11.70 -20.47
C THR A 129 -14.08 -12.29 -20.24
N GLU A 130 -14.57 -13.16 -21.12
CA GLU A 130 -15.86 -13.84 -20.92
C GLU A 130 -15.97 -14.55 -19.56
N LYS A 131 -14.83 -14.91 -18.94
CA LYS A 131 -14.75 -15.55 -17.61
C LYS A 131 -14.65 -14.56 -16.43
N LYS A 132 -14.32 -13.28 -16.65
CA LYS A 132 -14.18 -12.26 -15.60
C LYS A 132 -15.00 -11.02 -15.96
N ALA A 133 -16.19 -10.94 -15.37
CA ALA A 133 -17.12 -9.81 -15.54
C ALA A 133 -16.65 -8.52 -14.84
N GLU A 134 -15.68 -8.61 -13.92
CA GLU A 134 -15.05 -7.45 -13.29
C GLU A 134 -13.58 -7.73 -12.97
N VAL A 135 -12.77 -6.66 -12.92
CA VAL A 135 -11.35 -6.69 -12.61
C VAL A 135 -11.10 -5.90 -11.33
N ILE A 136 -10.27 -6.43 -10.43
CA ILE A 136 -9.87 -5.73 -9.20
C ILE A 136 -9.00 -4.54 -9.57
N VAL A 137 -9.32 -3.40 -8.97
CA VAL A 137 -8.61 -2.15 -9.15
C VAL A 137 -8.07 -1.70 -7.79
N PHE A 138 -6.79 -1.37 -7.76
CA PHE A 138 -6.12 -0.82 -6.59
C PHE A 138 -5.64 0.60 -6.83
N ALA A 139 -5.65 1.43 -5.78
CA ALA A 139 -4.87 2.66 -5.71
C ALA A 139 -4.14 2.70 -4.37
N PHE A 140 -2.97 3.34 -4.32
CA PHE A 140 -2.12 3.36 -3.13
C PHE A 140 -1.59 4.77 -2.83
N SER A 141 -1.21 5.04 -1.57
CA SER A 141 -0.29 6.14 -1.20
C SER A 141 1.15 5.62 -1.02
N ASN A 142 2.15 6.48 -1.18
CA ASN A 142 3.54 6.07 -0.98
C ASN A 142 3.73 5.42 0.41
N PRO A 143 4.56 4.37 0.55
CA PRO A 143 4.90 3.83 1.86
C PRO A 143 5.49 4.90 2.77
N ILE A 144 4.91 4.98 3.97
CA ILE A 144 5.32 5.86 5.06
C ILE A 144 6.04 4.99 6.08
N PHE A 145 7.32 5.28 6.30
CA PHE A 145 8.11 4.51 7.26
C PHE A 145 7.95 5.04 8.69
N TYR A 146 7.53 4.15 9.59
CA TYR A 146 7.30 4.40 11.01
C TYR A 146 8.33 3.65 11.88
N GLU A 147 8.59 4.17 13.08
CA GLU A 147 9.51 3.57 14.07
C GLU A 147 10.86 3.18 13.46
N ASN A 148 11.58 4.20 12.95
CA ASN A 148 12.88 4.04 12.28
C ASN A 148 12.86 3.06 11.08
N GLY A 149 11.71 2.89 10.43
CA GLY A 149 11.56 1.99 9.29
C GLY A 149 11.29 0.54 9.67
N GLY A 150 11.00 0.26 10.95
CA GLY A 150 10.49 -1.03 11.39
C GLY A 150 9.11 -1.35 10.79
N TYR A 151 8.34 -0.33 10.41
CA TYR A 151 7.02 -0.49 9.80
C TYR A 151 6.89 0.36 8.54
N ALA A 152 6.13 -0.13 7.58
CA ALA A 152 5.65 0.62 6.42
C ALA A 152 4.12 0.72 6.50
N ILE A 153 3.61 1.93 6.37
CA ILE A 153 2.19 2.25 6.42
C ILE A 153 1.81 2.93 5.11
N PHE A 154 0.76 2.50 4.44
CA PHE A 154 0.29 3.15 3.21
C PHE A 154 -1.22 3.08 3.09
N ALA A 155 -1.83 4.11 2.50
CA ALA A 155 -3.25 4.10 2.18
C ALA A 155 -3.52 3.19 0.99
N LYS A 156 -4.72 2.63 0.95
CA LYS A 156 -5.22 1.81 -0.14
C LYS A 156 -6.67 2.20 -0.47
N SER A 157 -6.96 2.23 -1.76
CA SER A 157 -8.31 1.99 -2.29
C SER A 157 -8.32 0.63 -2.98
N GLU A 158 -9.39 -0.14 -2.76
CA GLU A 158 -9.64 -1.41 -3.43
C GLU A 158 -11.08 -1.46 -3.91
N THR A 159 -11.25 -1.66 -5.20
CA THR A 159 -12.55 -1.59 -5.88
C THR A 159 -12.58 -2.53 -7.08
N THR A 160 -13.63 -2.48 -7.88
CA THR A 160 -13.70 -3.21 -9.15
C THR A 160 -14.08 -2.29 -10.30
N THR A 161 -13.79 -2.73 -11.53
CA THR A 161 -14.25 -2.04 -12.76
C THR A 161 -15.77 -1.86 -12.85
N LYS A 162 -16.53 -2.61 -12.04
CA LYS A 162 -17.99 -2.49 -11.90
C LYS A 162 -18.39 -1.41 -10.89
N LYS A 163 -17.68 -1.30 -9.76
CA LYS A 163 -17.99 -0.32 -8.69
C LYS A 163 -17.52 1.09 -9.02
N GLN A 164 -16.37 1.24 -9.68
CA GLN A 164 -15.84 2.52 -10.19
C GLN A 164 -15.68 3.65 -9.15
N PHE A 165 -15.38 3.29 -7.90
CA PHE A 165 -15.07 4.24 -6.84
C PHE A 165 -13.61 4.10 -6.38
N ASN A 166 -12.86 5.20 -6.25
CA ASN A 166 -11.41 5.21 -6.02
C ASN A 166 -10.96 5.96 -4.75
N GLU A 167 -11.87 6.30 -3.84
CA GLU A 167 -11.43 6.94 -2.60
C GLU A 167 -10.71 5.92 -1.70
N PRO A 168 -9.66 6.33 -0.97
CA PRO A 168 -9.05 5.48 0.03
C PRO A 168 -10.06 5.07 1.10
N THR A 169 -10.10 3.80 1.45
CA THR A 169 -11.01 3.24 2.48
C THR A 169 -10.25 2.67 3.67
N CYS A 170 -8.94 2.44 3.53
CA CYS A 170 -8.13 1.86 4.58
C CYS A 170 -6.65 2.21 4.46
N ILE A 171 -5.91 1.89 5.53
CA ILE A 171 -4.46 1.78 5.52
C ILE A 171 -4.02 0.34 5.67
N VAL A 172 -2.89 0.02 5.06
CA VAL A 172 -2.17 -1.24 5.23
C VAL A 172 -0.94 -0.98 6.10
N ILE A 173 -0.71 -1.88 7.05
CA ILE A 173 0.48 -1.89 7.91
C ILE A 173 1.30 -3.15 7.64
N MET A 174 2.57 -2.93 7.31
CA MET A 174 3.57 -3.97 7.10
C MET A 174 4.71 -3.79 8.11
N LYS A 175 5.29 -4.88 8.60
CA LYS A 175 6.44 -4.90 9.51
C LYS A 175 7.68 -5.45 8.81
N MET A 176 8.82 -4.85 9.06
CA MET A 176 10.12 -5.33 8.60
C MET A 176 10.65 -6.38 9.57
N GLU A 177 10.72 -7.63 9.11
CA GLU A 177 11.27 -8.73 9.90
C GLU A 177 12.28 -9.51 9.06
N ASN A 178 13.50 -9.68 9.56
CA ASN A 178 14.56 -10.41 8.86
C ASN A 178 14.77 -9.95 7.41
N LYS A 179 14.73 -8.62 7.19
CA LYS A 179 14.83 -7.97 5.86
C LYS A 179 13.70 -8.35 4.90
N LYS A 180 12.52 -8.71 5.42
CA LYS A 180 11.33 -9.00 4.62
C LYS A 180 10.13 -8.27 5.21
N TRP A 181 9.29 -7.72 4.33
CA TRP A 181 8.02 -7.16 4.77
C TRP A 181 7.03 -8.28 5.09
N LYS A 182 6.34 -8.15 6.22
CA LYS A 182 5.27 -9.03 6.69
C LYS A 182 4.01 -8.21 6.88
N PHE A 183 2.89 -8.73 6.40
CA PHE A 183 1.59 -8.11 6.63
C PHE A 183 1.25 -8.17 8.12
N VAL A 184 0.84 -7.04 8.69
CA VAL A 184 0.35 -6.95 10.07
C VAL A 184 -1.17 -6.86 10.04
N GLN A 185 -1.72 -5.81 9.43
CA GLN A 185 -3.16 -5.58 9.38
C GLN A 185 -3.57 -4.54 8.35
N GLU A 186 -4.88 -4.53 8.06
CA GLU A 186 -5.59 -3.43 7.39
C GLU A 186 -6.49 -2.73 8.40
N ILE A 187 -6.57 -1.40 8.30
CA ILE A 187 -7.44 -0.60 9.15
C ILE A 187 -8.34 0.26 8.27
N ASN A 188 -9.64 0.00 8.34
CA ASN A 188 -10.64 0.77 7.61
C ASN A 188 -10.91 2.10 8.31
N ASP A 189 -11.29 3.12 7.53
CA ASP A 189 -11.78 4.39 8.06
C ASP A 189 -13.19 4.27 8.67
N GLY A 190 -13.93 3.21 8.37
CA GLY A 190 -15.28 2.96 8.87
C GLY A 190 -16.39 3.53 7.97
N ASN A 191 -16.02 4.11 6.82
CA ASN A 191 -16.96 4.53 5.79
C ASN A 191 -17.23 3.34 4.86
N TYR A 192 -18.32 2.62 5.10
CA TYR A 192 -18.79 1.57 4.19
C TYR A 192 -19.76 2.20 3.17
N TYR A 193 -19.40 2.16 1.90
CA TYR A 193 -20.23 2.56 0.76
C TYR A 193 -20.76 1.35 0.00
#